data_AF-A0AA43JJL1-F1
#
_entry.id   AF-A0AA43JJL1-F1
#
_cell.length_a   1.000
_cell.length_b   1.000
_cell.length_c   1.000
_cell.angle_alpha   90.00
_cell.angle_beta   90.00
_cell.angle_gamma   90.00
#
_symmetry.space_group_name_H-M   'P 1'
#
loop_
_entity.id
_entity.type
_entity.pdbx_description
1 polymer ?
#
loop_
_entity_poly.entity_id
_entity_poly.type
_entity_poly.pdbx_seq_one_letter_code
_entity_poly.pdbx_strand_id
1 'polypeptide(L)'
;MTMESIPTNPLGGKTLIVDPSGQNKYMLPSEAINDMGESDQIYVRPGIYEDKLFVSQRPIRLVGAGRDLVQIFSRRGGPLYLQEVPEGWIAGITFRYVGSDQHSALNILNSTCTIRHCRAMEGILSGVVLYGPQCSATLIDNEVCRNRESGIFIFAGAYPRVTDNRCFDNHHFGIAVRDPGSNPELVRNQCEGNMLSGMLLFQDAESLIVDNICQNNQHWGILLTPDARPNPSPSELPRMNRLAPNPLGAYSISDQPLAEIGR
;
A
#
# COMPACT_ATOMS: atom_id res chain seq x y z
N MET A 1 24.55 -0.90 -22.16
CA MET A 1 23.52 0.05 -21.73
C MET A 1 22.36 -0.06 -22.68
N THR A 2 21.32 -0.81 -22.32
CA THR A 2 20.07 -0.81 -23.07
C THR A 2 19.46 0.58 -22.95
N MET A 3 19.16 1.25 -24.07
CA MET A 3 18.38 2.48 -24.04
C MET A 3 17.06 2.17 -23.35
N GLU A 4 16.87 2.65 -22.12
CA GLU A 4 15.59 2.59 -21.44
C GLU A 4 14.57 3.34 -22.30
N SER A 5 13.59 2.61 -22.83
CA SER A 5 12.51 3.20 -23.60
C SER A 5 11.58 3.94 -22.64
N ILE A 6 11.50 5.26 -22.80
CA ILE A 6 10.50 6.08 -22.10
C ILE A 6 9.12 5.52 -22.46
N PRO A 7 8.28 5.18 -21.45
CA PRO A 7 6.97 4.59 -21.72
C PRO A 7 6.07 5.56 -22.46
N THR A 8 5.35 5.07 -23.46
CA THR A 8 4.36 5.85 -24.20
C THR A 8 3.26 6.36 -23.27
N ASN A 9 2.88 7.64 -23.37
CA ASN A 9 1.74 8.18 -22.64
C ASN A 9 0.42 7.76 -23.34
N PRO A 10 -0.44 6.95 -22.71
CA PRO A 10 -1.65 6.47 -23.36
C PRO A 10 -2.77 7.51 -23.50
N LEU A 11 -2.64 8.71 -22.90
CA LEU A 11 -3.59 9.83 -23.12
C LEU A 11 -3.14 10.82 -24.20
N GLY A 12 -1.98 10.61 -24.83
CA GLY A 12 -1.48 11.52 -25.87
C GLY A 12 -0.99 12.89 -25.35
N GLY A 13 -0.98 13.12 -24.03
CA GLY A 13 -0.34 14.29 -23.43
C GLY A 13 1.18 14.21 -23.39
N LYS A 14 1.84 15.20 -22.79
CA LYS A 14 3.30 15.23 -22.66
C LYS A 14 3.79 14.14 -21.72
N THR A 15 5.05 13.75 -21.89
CA THR A 15 5.77 12.97 -20.87
C THR A 15 6.81 13.86 -20.21
N LEU A 16 6.58 14.22 -18.95
CA LEU A 16 7.49 15.02 -18.14
C LEU A 16 8.55 14.07 -17.55
N ILE A 17 9.80 14.27 -17.95
CA ILE A 17 10.92 13.40 -17.56
C ILE A 17 11.60 13.97 -16.33
N VAL A 18 11.67 13.16 -15.27
CA VAL A 18 12.37 13.49 -14.01
C VAL A 18 13.71 12.78 -13.99
N ASP A 19 14.79 13.53 -13.78
CA ASP A 19 16.17 13.04 -13.83
C ASP A 19 17.04 13.71 -12.75
N PRO A 20 17.63 12.96 -11.81
CA PRO A 20 18.40 13.54 -10.72
C PRO A 20 19.75 14.11 -11.20
N SER A 21 20.17 13.81 -12.43
CA SER A 21 21.43 14.33 -12.98
C SER A 21 21.36 15.80 -13.40
N GLY A 22 20.17 16.43 -13.36
CA GLY A 22 19.96 17.82 -13.79
C GLY A 22 20.00 18.04 -15.31
N GLN A 23 20.03 16.98 -16.11
CA GLN A 23 20.02 17.09 -17.58
C GLN A 23 18.63 17.41 -18.15
N ASN A 24 17.57 17.19 -17.38
CA ASN A 24 16.19 17.51 -17.74
C ASN A 24 15.64 18.65 -16.87
N LYS A 25 14.51 19.21 -17.28
CA LYS A 25 13.84 20.31 -16.57
C LYS A 25 13.49 19.96 -15.11
N TYR A 26 13.13 18.71 -14.84
CA TYR A 26 12.66 18.26 -13.53
C TYR A 26 13.73 17.39 -12.86
N MET A 27 14.23 17.83 -11.72
CA MET A 27 15.15 17.05 -10.88
C MET A 27 14.39 16.23 -9.83
N LEU A 28 13.22 16.72 -9.40
CA LEU A 28 12.37 16.07 -8.42
C LEU A 28 11.00 15.71 -9.00
N PRO A 29 10.42 14.56 -8.63
CA PRO A 29 9.07 14.20 -9.06
C PRO A 29 8.00 15.24 -8.69
N SER A 30 8.11 15.92 -7.55
CA SER A 30 7.19 16.98 -7.12
C SER A 30 7.19 18.19 -8.05
N GLU A 31 8.33 18.55 -8.66
CA GLU A 31 8.41 19.62 -9.66
C GLU A 31 7.61 19.26 -10.91
N ALA A 32 7.72 18.02 -11.39
CA ALA A 32 6.92 17.54 -12.52
C ALA A 32 5.43 17.45 -12.17
N ILE A 33 5.09 17.05 -10.94
CA ILE A 33 3.72 17.04 -10.44
C ILE A 33 3.13 18.46 -10.43
N ASN A 34 3.89 19.48 -10.05
CA ASN A 34 3.39 20.86 -10.04
C ASN A 34 3.09 21.40 -11.44
N ASP A 35 3.80 20.92 -12.46
CA ASP A 35 3.70 21.40 -13.85
C ASP A 35 2.77 20.55 -14.74
N MET A 36 2.39 19.34 -14.31
CA MET A 36 1.64 18.42 -15.17
C MET A 36 0.21 18.90 -15.46
N GLY A 37 -0.21 18.78 -16.72
CA GLY A 37 -1.61 18.86 -17.13
C GLY A 37 -2.37 17.54 -16.90
N GLU A 38 -3.69 17.56 -17.10
CA GLU A 38 -4.57 16.41 -16.83
C GLU A 38 -4.25 15.17 -17.68
N SER A 39 -3.82 15.37 -18.93
CA SER A 39 -3.46 14.28 -19.85
C SER A 39 -1.98 13.89 -19.82
N ASP A 40 -1.18 14.57 -19.01
CA ASP A 40 0.27 14.37 -18.98
C ASP A 40 0.65 13.14 -18.15
N GLN A 41 1.83 12.59 -18.47
CA GLN A 41 2.46 11.49 -17.72
C GLN A 41 3.80 11.97 -17.18
N ILE A 42 4.14 11.52 -15.97
CA ILE A 42 5.47 11.71 -15.39
C ILE A 42 6.23 10.40 -15.50
N TYR A 43 7.43 10.46 -16.07
CA TYR A 43 8.37 9.34 -16.09
C TYR A 43 9.58 9.67 -15.20
N VAL A 44 9.81 8.83 -14.19
CA VAL A 44 10.93 8.97 -13.26
C VAL A 44 12.02 7.98 -13.65
N ARG A 45 13.18 8.53 -14.03
CA ARG A 45 14.38 7.74 -14.38
C ARG A 45 14.95 7.02 -13.14
N PRO A 46 15.84 6.02 -13.33
CA PRO A 46 16.56 5.42 -12.22
C PRO A 46 17.24 6.49 -11.35
N GLY A 47 17.09 6.37 -10.04
CA GLY A 47 17.57 7.38 -9.11
C GLY A 47 17.01 7.26 -7.71
N ILE A 48 17.62 8.02 -6.81
CA ILE A 48 17.18 8.17 -5.42
C ILE A 48 16.82 9.65 -5.22
N TYR A 49 15.57 9.90 -4.86
CA TYR A 49 14.99 11.24 -4.78
C TYR A 49 14.54 11.51 -3.35
N GLU A 50 15.11 12.53 -2.71
CA GLU A 50 14.57 13.04 -1.45
C GLU A 50 13.43 14.00 -1.76
N ASP A 51 12.19 13.51 -1.70
CA ASP A 51 11.04 14.26 -2.17
C ASP A 51 9.76 13.86 -1.41
N LYS A 52 8.76 14.74 -1.49
CA LYS A 52 7.42 14.52 -0.93
C LYS A 52 6.38 14.86 -1.98
N LEU A 53 5.59 13.85 -2.34
CA LEU A 53 4.57 13.97 -3.37
C LEU A 53 3.21 14.19 -2.71
N PHE A 54 2.56 15.29 -3.09
CA PHE A 54 1.19 15.58 -2.69
C PHE A 54 0.33 15.83 -3.93
N VAL A 55 -0.78 15.11 -4.03
CA VAL A 55 -1.75 15.28 -5.10
C VAL A 55 -3.13 15.37 -4.48
N SER A 56 -3.85 16.42 -4.84
CA SER A 56 -5.20 16.68 -4.35
C SER A 56 -6.14 17.00 -5.50
N GLN A 57 -7.32 16.36 -5.53
CA GLN A 57 -8.44 16.74 -6.40
C GLN A 57 -8.13 16.82 -7.91
N ARG A 58 -7.18 16.01 -8.39
CA ARG A 58 -6.82 15.92 -9.82
C ARG A 58 -6.21 14.57 -10.17
N PRO A 59 -6.26 14.14 -11.45
CA PRO A 59 -5.65 12.88 -11.85
C PRO A 59 -4.13 12.90 -11.77
N ILE A 60 -3.52 11.72 -11.62
CA ILE A 60 -2.06 11.54 -11.66
C ILE A 60 -1.65 10.32 -12.49
N ARG A 61 -0.58 10.47 -13.30
CA ARG A 61 0.14 9.36 -13.91
C ARG A 61 1.63 9.46 -13.63
N LEU A 62 2.10 8.61 -12.73
CA LEU A 62 3.47 8.60 -12.26
C LEU A 62 4.07 7.21 -12.49
N VAL A 63 5.05 7.13 -13.38
CA VAL A 63 5.68 5.87 -13.78
C VAL A 63 7.17 5.95 -13.51
N GLY A 64 7.68 5.12 -12.60
CA GLY A 64 9.11 4.91 -12.42
C GLY A 64 9.66 3.88 -13.39
N ALA A 65 10.97 3.96 -13.65
CA ALA A 65 11.70 2.97 -14.44
C ALA A 65 11.64 1.53 -13.87
N GLY A 66 11.27 1.39 -12.59
CA GLY A 66 11.11 0.11 -11.90
C GLY A 66 11.35 0.27 -10.41
N ARG A 67 10.63 -0.49 -9.57
CA ARG A 67 10.72 -0.32 -8.11
C ARG A 67 12.12 -0.51 -7.54
N ASP A 68 12.94 -1.35 -8.18
CA ASP A 68 14.33 -1.59 -7.77
C ASP A 68 15.32 -0.57 -8.35
N LEU A 69 14.85 0.34 -9.23
CA LEU A 69 15.65 1.37 -9.89
C LEU A 69 15.31 2.78 -9.39
N VAL A 70 14.07 3.00 -8.94
CA VAL A 70 13.56 4.30 -8.49
C VAL A 70 13.17 4.24 -7.03
N GLN A 71 13.82 5.07 -6.21
CA GLN A 71 13.46 5.26 -4.80
C GLN A 71 13.12 6.73 -4.52
N ILE A 72 11.92 6.98 -4.02
CA ILE A 72 11.51 8.27 -3.46
C ILE A 72 11.45 8.14 -1.95
N PHE A 73 12.22 8.95 -1.24
CA PHE A 73 12.28 8.93 0.21
C PHE A 73 12.04 10.30 0.83
N SER A 74 11.59 10.31 2.08
CA SER A 74 11.37 11.55 2.83
C SER A 74 11.68 11.38 4.31
N ARG A 75 12.34 12.39 4.89
CA ARG A 75 12.59 12.52 6.34
C ARG A 75 11.52 13.34 7.07
N ARG A 76 10.74 14.13 6.34
CA ARG A 76 9.85 15.19 6.90
C ARG A 76 8.35 14.86 6.77
N GLY A 77 8.02 13.64 6.38
CA GLY A 77 6.64 13.19 6.18
C GLY A 77 6.58 11.97 5.26
N GLY A 78 5.40 11.37 5.14
CA GLY A 78 5.16 10.30 4.17
C GLY A 78 5.55 10.71 2.74
N PRO A 79 6.36 9.92 2.00
CA PRO A 79 6.77 10.21 0.63
C PRO A 79 5.64 10.45 -0.37
N LEU A 80 4.48 9.82 -0.19
CA LEU A 80 3.32 10.01 -1.06
C LEU A 80 2.04 10.24 -0.24
N TYR A 81 1.32 11.31 -0.58
CA TYR A 81 -0.02 11.57 -0.08
C TYR A 81 -0.97 11.93 -1.22
N LEU A 82 -2.01 11.10 -1.39
CA LEU A 82 -3.11 11.29 -2.33
C LEU A 82 -4.36 11.67 -1.54
N GLN A 83 -5.02 12.75 -1.94
CA GLN A 83 -6.25 13.24 -1.33
C GLN A 83 -7.29 13.51 -2.42
N GLU A 84 -8.44 12.84 -2.35
CA GLU A 84 -9.55 13.08 -3.28
C GLU A 84 -9.12 12.99 -4.76
N VAL A 85 -8.16 12.11 -5.06
CA VAL A 85 -7.70 11.88 -6.43
C VAL A 85 -8.80 11.10 -7.17
N PRO A 86 -9.40 11.64 -8.24
CA PRO A 86 -10.56 11.04 -8.90
C PRO A 86 -10.19 9.81 -9.74
N GLU A 87 -8.98 9.78 -10.26
CA GLU A 87 -8.39 8.66 -11.00
C GLU A 87 -6.86 8.78 -10.96
N GLY A 88 -6.13 7.67 -11.10
CA GLY A 88 -4.68 7.76 -11.18
C GLY A 88 -3.98 6.44 -11.44
N TRP A 89 -2.73 6.53 -11.85
CA TRP A 89 -1.85 5.40 -12.12
C TRP A 89 -0.46 5.67 -11.58
N ILE A 90 -0.04 4.92 -10.57
CA ILE A 90 1.29 5.01 -9.97
C ILE A 90 1.97 3.65 -10.10
N ALA A 91 3.14 3.59 -10.73
CA ALA A 91 3.80 2.32 -10.98
C ALA A 91 5.32 2.35 -10.89
N GLY A 92 5.91 1.25 -10.43
CA GLY A 92 7.35 0.99 -10.58
C GLY A 92 8.25 1.90 -9.73
N ILE A 93 7.83 2.23 -8.50
CA ILE A 93 8.56 3.12 -7.59
C ILE A 93 8.64 2.50 -6.19
N THR A 94 9.81 2.58 -5.56
CA THR A 94 9.95 2.38 -4.10
C THR A 94 9.70 3.71 -3.38
N PHE A 95 8.79 3.71 -2.41
CA PHE A 95 8.53 4.79 -1.47
C PHE A 95 9.04 4.39 -0.09
N ARG A 96 9.95 5.19 0.46
CA ARG A 96 10.62 4.88 1.73
C ARG A 96 10.52 6.04 2.70
N TYR A 97 9.92 5.83 3.86
CA TYR A 97 9.98 6.82 4.93
C TYR A 97 11.26 6.62 5.76
N VAL A 98 11.95 7.71 6.11
CA VAL A 98 13.23 7.69 6.87
C VAL A 98 13.29 8.78 7.95
N GLY A 99 12.14 9.29 8.39
CA GLY A 99 12.06 10.26 9.48
C GLY A 99 11.91 9.60 10.84
N SER A 100 11.73 10.42 11.88
CA SER A 100 11.52 10.00 13.27
C SER A 100 10.06 10.11 13.75
N ASP A 101 9.22 10.75 12.97
CA ASP A 101 7.83 11.04 13.32
C ASP A 101 6.89 9.93 12.83
N GLN A 102 5.67 9.93 13.35
CA GLN A 102 4.66 8.91 13.06
C GLN A 102 4.08 9.10 11.64
N HIS A 103 4.74 8.53 10.65
CA HIS A 103 4.30 8.56 9.26
C HIS A 103 4.33 7.19 8.58
N SER A 104 3.31 6.99 7.75
CA SER A 104 3.23 5.92 6.76
C SER A 104 3.99 6.30 5.49
N ALA A 105 4.45 5.32 4.70
CA ALA A 105 5.13 5.62 3.44
C ALA A 105 4.14 6.18 2.39
N LEU A 106 2.94 5.60 2.30
CA LEU A 106 1.87 6.04 1.42
C LEU A 106 0.61 6.34 2.22
N ASN A 107 -0.02 7.48 1.94
CA ASN A 107 -1.31 7.87 2.48
C ASN A 107 -2.28 8.08 1.32
N ILE A 108 -3.43 7.40 1.34
CA ILE A 108 -4.46 7.48 0.31
C ILE A 108 -5.80 7.78 0.99
N LEU A 109 -6.25 9.03 0.85
CA LEU A 109 -7.51 9.53 1.41
C LEU A 109 -8.53 9.74 0.31
N ASN A 110 -9.70 9.11 0.42
CA ASN A 110 -10.86 9.34 -0.48
C ASN A 110 -10.50 9.33 -1.97
N SER A 111 -9.54 8.47 -2.35
CA SER A 111 -8.96 8.49 -3.69
C SER A 111 -9.27 7.20 -4.44
N THR A 112 -9.38 7.35 -5.75
CA THR A 112 -9.52 6.26 -6.73
C THR A 112 -8.26 6.26 -7.59
N CYS A 113 -7.39 5.28 -7.42
CA CYS A 113 -6.18 5.17 -8.20
C CYS A 113 -5.70 3.72 -8.28
N THR A 114 -4.97 3.36 -9.33
CA THR A 114 -4.24 2.10 -9.41
C THR A 114 -2.78 2.33 -9.01
N ILE A 115 -2.32 1.62 -7.98
CA ILE A 115 -0.92 1.59 -7.54
C ILE A 115 -0.38 0.19 -7.78
N ARG A 116 0.66 0.05 -8.62
CA ARG A 116 1.17 -1.27 -9.01
C ARG A 116 2.68 -1.40 -9.11
N HIS A 117 3.19 -2.59 -8.83
CA HIS A 117 4.64 -2.87 -8.91
C HIS A 117 5.48 -1.86 -8.12
N CYS A 118 4.93 -1.27 -7.07
CA CYS A 118 5.62 -0.35 -6.19
C CYS A 118 6.13 -1.10 -4.95
N ARG A 119 7.00 -0.45 -4.19
CA ARG A 119 7.39 -0.90 -2.86
C ARG A 119 7.11 0.19 -1.83
N ALA A 120 6.46 -0.13 -0.72
CA ALA A 120 6.24 0.78 0.40
C ALA A 120 6.95 0.22 1.64
N MET A 121 7.92 0.97 2.18
CA MET A 121 8.76 0.43 3.25
C MET A 121 9.23 1.44 4.27
N GLU A 122 9.62 0.92 5.44
CA GLU A 122 10.20 1.65 6.56
C GLU A 122 9.32 2.80 7.10
N GLY A 123 8.00 2.69 6.93
CA GLY A 123 7.05 3.50 7.68
C GLY A 123 7.24 3.30 9.19
N ILE A 124 7.22 4.39 9.95
CA ILE A 124 7.13 4.32 11.42
C ILE A 124 5.72 3.90 11.83
N LEU A 125 4.72 4.29 11.03
CA LEU A 125 3.38 3.70 11.06
C LEU A 125 3.32 2.53 10.06
N SER A 126 2.13 2.28 9.52
CA SER A 126 1.93 1.27 8.48
C SER A 126 2.58 1.69 7.16
N GLY A 127 2.92 0.75 6.28
CA GLY A 127 3.53 1.07 4.97
C GLY A 127 2.58 1.85 4.06
N VAL A 128 1.34 1.39 3.98
CA VAL A 128 0.27 2.03 3.21
C VAL A 128 -0.96 2.20 4.10
N VAL A 129 -1.53 3.40 4.12
CA VAL A 129 -2.82 3.66 4.76
C VAL A 129 -3.85 4.10 3.72
N LEU A 130 -5.01 3.43 3.74
CA LEU A 130 -6.16 3.67 2.86
C LEU A 130 -7.36 4.02 3.72
N TYR A 131 -7.91 5.22 3.57
CA TYR A 131 -8.96 5.68 4.47
C TYR A 131 -9.95 6.66 3.85
N GLY A 132 -11.13 6.68 4.47
CA GLY A 132 -12.24 7.54 4.09
C GLY A 132 -13.27 6.83 3.22
N PRO A 133 -14.55 7.22 3.32
CA PRO A 133 -15.69 6.50 2.73
C PRO A 133 -15.78 6.61 1.20
N GLN A 134 -14.84 7.30 0.55
CA GLN A 134 -14.74 7.39 -0.91
C GLN A 134 -13.44 6.75 -1.43
N CYS A 135 -12.66 6.10 -0.56
CA CYS A 135 -11.41 5.47 -0.97
C CYS A 135 -11.68 4.10 -1.61
N SER A 136 -11.49 4.03 -2.94
CA SER A 136 -11.70 2.85 -3.77
C SER A 136 -10.45 2.44 -4.57
N ALA A 137 -9.26 2.81 -4.06
CA ALA A 137 -8.00 2.53 -4.71
C ALA A 137 -7.77 1.03 -4.98
N THR A 138 -7.00 0.73 -6.03
CA THR A 138 -6.61 -0.62 -6.42
C THR A 138 -5.10 -0.79 -6.26
N LEU A 139 -4.69 -1.75 -5.43
CA LEU A 139 -3.29 -2.09 -5.17
C LEU A 139 -3.00 -3.45 -5.80
N ILE A 140 -2.05 -3.51 -6.73
CA ILE A 140 -1.71 -4.73 -7.49
C ILE A 140 -0.20 -4.97 -7.49
N ASP A 141 0.24 -6.19 -7.18
CA ASP A 141 1.66 -6.59 -7.32
C ASP A 141 2.64 -5.65 -6.60
N ASN A 142 2.24 -5.09 -5.45
CA ASN A 142 3.12 -4.25 -4.63
C ASN A 142 3.84 -5.07 -3.55
N GLU A 143 4.98 -4.56 -3.11
CA GLU A 143 5.69 -5.06 -1.93
C GLU A 143 5.53 -4.06 -0.79
N VAL A 144 5.05 -4.52 0.38
CA VAL A 144 4.84 -3.65 1.55
C VAL A 144 5.55 -4.26 2.75
N CYS A 145 6.69 -3.68 3.14
CA CYS A 145 7.61 -4.39 4.02
C CYS A 145 8.39 -3.52 4.99
N ARG A 146 8.86 -4.15 6.08
CA ARG A 146 9.73 -3.53 7.10
C ARG A 146 9.14 -2.26 7.71
N ASN A 147 7.82 -2.22 7.84
CA ASN A 147 7.12 -1.14 8.52
C ASN A 147 7.00 -1.46 10.01
N ARG A 148 6.97 -0.43 10.85
CA ARG A 148 6.88 -0.58 12.31
C ARG A 148 5.49 -0.92 12.83
N GLU A 149 4.47 -0.76 12.00
CA GLU A 149 3.14 -1.31 12.26
C GLU A 149 2.78 -2.36 11.21
N SER A 150 1.59 -2.25 10.60
CA SER A 150 1.12 -3.17 9.57
C SER A 150 1.70 -2.83 8.20
N GLY A 151 1.68 -3.78 7.27
CA GLY A 151 2.00 -3.48 5.88
C GLY A 151 0.96 -2.51 5.30
N ILE A 152 -0.26 -2.99 5.12
CA ILE A 152 -1.39 -2.22 4.60
C ILE A 152 -2.43 -2.07 5.71
N PHE A 153 -2.91 -0.84 5.96
CA PHE A 153 -3.96 -0.56 6.93
C PHE A 153 -5.14 0.19 6.29
N ILE A 154 -6.34 -0.40 6.39
CA ILE A 154 -7.57 0.04 5.72
C ILE A 154 -8.61 0.37 6.79
N PHE A 155 -9.15 1.60 6.78
CA PHE A 155 -10.07 2.04 7.83
C PHE A 155 -11.00 3.18 7.39
N ALA A 156 -11.87 3.64 8.30
CA ALA A 156 -12.80 4.75 8.08
C ALA A 156 -13.65 4.64 6.80
N GLY A 157 -14.20 3.45 6.53
CA GLY A 157 -15.15 3.23 5.43
C GLY A 157 -14.52 2.99 4.07
N ALA A 158 -13.21 2.78 3.99
CA ALA A 158 -12.53 2.51 2.74
C ALA A 158 -12.85 1.11 2.19
N TYR A 159 -12.98 0.99 0.87
CA TYR A 159 -13.30 -0.26 0.16
C TYR A 159 -12.35 -0.51 -1.03
N PRO A 160 -11.03 -0.53 -0.81
CA PRO A 160 -10.07 -0.75 -1.88
C PRO A 160 -10.08 -2.20 -2.40
N ARG A 161 -9.54 -2.39 -3.60
CA ARG A 161 -9.18 -3.71 -4.11
C ARG A 161 -7.69 -3.95 -3.90
N VAL A 162 -7.33 -4.94 -3.10
CA VAL A 162 -5.95 -5.28 -2.76
C VAL A 162 -5.68 -6.69 -3.26
N THR A 163 -4.96 -6.80 -4.38
CA THR A 163 -4.75 -8.07 -5.07
C THR A 163 -3.29 -8.34 -5.39
N ASP A 164 -2.85 -9.58 -5.22
CA ASP A 164 -1.51 -10.03 -5.62
C ASP A 164 -0.35 -9.25 -4.95
N ASN A 165 -0.59 -8.63 -3.79
CA ASN A 165 0.44 -7.89 -3.06
C ASN A 165 1.21 -8.80 -2.10
N ARG A 166 2.46 -8.45 -1.79
CA ARG A 166 3.32 -9.14 -0.83
C ARG A 166 3.56 -8.23 0.38
N CYS A 167 3.02 -8.60 1.53
CA CYS A 167 3.18 -7.89 2.80
C CYS A 167 4.07 -8.71 3.75
N PHE A 168 5.30 -8.27 3.98
CA PHE A 168 6.28 -9.09 4.71
C PHE A 168 7.22 -8.30 5.63
N ASP A 169 7.76 -8.97 6.64
CA ASP A 169 8.67 -8.40 7.64
C ASP A 169 8.11 -7.12 8.33
N ASN A 170 6.79 -7.00 8.47
CA ASN A 170 6.18 -5.88 9.21
C ASN A 170 6.07 -6.23 10.70
N HIS A 171 6.18 -5.21 11.57
CA HIS A 171 6.21 -5.41 13.02
C HIS A 171 4.84 -5.76 13.62
N HIS A 172 3.74 -5.43 12.94
CA HIS A 172 2.40 -5.89 13.32
C HIS A 172 1.91 -6.92 12.31
N PHE A 173 0.90 -6.56 11.52
CA PHE A 173 0.20 -7.46 10.60
C PHE A 173 0.64 -7.24 9.15
N GLY A 174 0.45 -8.22 8.27
CA GLY A 174 0.60 -7.99 6.84
C GLY A 174 -0.43 -6.99 6.34
N ILE A 175 -1.72 -7.28 6.57
CA ILE A 175 -2.86 -6.41 6.25
C ILE A 175 -3.78 -6.28 7.45
N ALA A 176 -4.20 -5.06 7.79
CA ALA A 176 -5.19 -4.80 8.84
C ALA A 176 -6.39 -4.02 8.28
N VAL A 177 -7.60 -4.38 8.72
CA VAL A 177 -8.87 -3.71 8.35
C VAL A 177 -9.65 -3.38 9.60
N ARG A 178 -10.13 -2.13 9.71
CA ARG A 178 -10.84 -1.61 10.89
C ARG A 178 -12.05 -0.77 10.53
N ASP A 179 -12.96 -0.63 11.47
CA ASP A 179 -14.11 0.28 11.48
C ASP A 179 -15.29 -0.23 10.64
N PRO A 180 -16.54 0.05 11.07
CA PRO A 180 -17.73 -0.21 10.28
C PRO A 180 -17.65 0.43 8.89
N GLY A 181 -18.14 -0.28 7.87
CA GLY A 181 -18.18 0.18 6.48
C GLY A 181 -16.85 0.07 5.73
N SER A 182 -15.73 -0.24 6.40
CA SER A 182 -14.52 -0.66 5.70
C SER A 182 -14.75 -2.06 5.14
N ASN A 183 -14.68 -2.20 3.81
CA ASN A 183 -15.00 -3.45 3.11
C ASN A 183 -14.09 -3.68 1.89
N PRO A 184 -12.78 -3.93 2.10
CA PRO A 184 -11.87 -4.22 1.01
C PRO A 184 -12.06 -5.61 0.41
N GLU A 185 -11.70 -5.73 -0.87
CA GLU A 185 -11.44 -7.02 -1.51
C GLU A 185 -9.96 -7.40 -1.31
N LEU A 186 -9.69 -8.42 -0.49
CA LEU A 186 -8.36 -8.96 -0.24
C LEU A 186 -8.21 -10.30 -0.98
N VAL A 187 -7.56 -10.28 -2.14
CA VAL A 187 -7.50 -11.45 -3.04
C VAL A 187 -6.05 -11.80 -3.41
N ARG A 188 -5.64 -13.06 -3.29
CA ARG A 188 -4.30 -13.54 -3.71
C ARG A 188 -3.11 -12.77 -3.11
N ASN A 189 -3.28 -12.14 -1.94
CA ASN A 189 -2.16 -11.49 -1.26
C ASN A 189 -1.33 -12.51 -0.48
N GLN A 190 -0.04 -12.22 -0.34
CA GLN A 190 0.91 -13.02 0.44
C GLN A 190 1.32 -12.21 1.67
N CYS A 191 0.97 -12.68 2.85
CA CYS A 191 1.34 -12.09 4.14
C CYS A 191 2.27 -13.05 4.90
N GLU A 192 3.57 -12.76 4.90
CA GLU A 192 4.60 -13.68 5.38
C GLU A 192 5.62 -13.01 6.29
N GLY A 193 6.09 -13.70 7.33
CA GLY A 193 7.17 -13.19 8.18
C GLY A 193 6.79 -11.97 9.03
N ASN A 194 5.50 -11.64 9.17
CA ASN A 194 5.07 -10.53 10.01
C ASN A 194 5.15 -10.93 11.50
N MET A 195 5.46 -9.98 12.37
CA MET A 195 5.70 -10.23 13.80
C MET A 195 4.43 -10.49 14.61
N LEU A 196 3.24 -10.24 14.06
CA LEU A 196 1.97 -10.72 14.61
C LEU A 196 1.33 -11.73 13.64
N SER A 197 0.11 -11.46 13.17
CA SER A 197 -0.61 -12.34 12.24
C SER A 197 -0.49 -11.87 10.79
N GLY A 198 -0.79 -12.74 9.83
CA GLY A 198 -0.83 -12.35 8.42
C GLY A 198 -1.85 -11.26 8.15
N MET A 199 -3.08 -11.42 8.64
CA MET A 199 -4.13 -10.41 8.55
C MET A 199 -4.87 -10.18 9.87
N LEU A 200 -5.38 -8.97 10.07
CA LEU A 200 -6.28 -8.60 11.17
C LEU A 200 -7.55 -7.94 10.62
N LEU A 201 -8.72 -8.41 11.05
CA LEU A 201 -10.01 -7.74 10.85
C LEU A 201 -10.64 -7.46 12.22
N PHE A 202 -11.00 -6.20 12.50
CA PHE A 202 -11.48 -5.82 13.83
C PHE A 202 -12.41 -4.61 13.82
N GLN A 203 -13.19 -4.43 14.89
CA GLN A 203 -14.10 -3.29 15.07
C GLN A 203 -15.11 -3.15 13.93
N ASP A 204 -16.01 -4.14 13.80
CA ASP A 204 -17.07 -4.23 12.78
C ASP A 204 -16.59 -4.20 11.32
N ALA A 205 -15.29 -4.39 11.06
CA ALA A 205 -14.76 -4.43 9.70
C ALA A 205 -15.32 -5.60 8.88
N GLU A 206 -15.61 -5.32 7.62
CA GLU A 206 -16.02 -6.30 6.60
C GLU A 206 -14.85 -6.55 5.63
N SER A 207 -14.79 -7.70 4.98
CA SER A 207 -13.86 -7.90 3.86
C SER A 207 -14.15 -9.19 3.08
N LEU A 208 -13.96 -9.17 1.77
CA LEU A 208 -13.77 -10.40 0.99
C LEU A 208 -12.32 -10.89 1.15
N ILE A 209 -12.11 -12.13 1.62
CA ILE A 209 -10.79 -12.70 1.89
C ILE A 209 -10.64 -14.07 1.21
N VAL A 210 -10.08 -14.08 -0.01
CA VAL A 210 -10.01 -15.28 -0.85
C VAL A 210 -8.64 -15.45 -1.51
N ASP A 211 -8.19 -16.71 -1.63
CA ASP A 211 -6.93 -17.13 -2.26
C ASP A 211 -5.66 -16.51 -1.66
N ASN A 212 -5.72 -15.97 -0.44
CA ASN A 212 -4.56 -15.39 0.21
C ASN A 212 -3.66 -16.48 0.81
N ILE A 213 -2.37 -16.16 0.92
CA ILE A 213 -1.37 -16.96 1.61
C ILE A 213 -0.92 -16.18 2.84
N CYS A 214 -1.25 -16.67 4.03
CA CYS A 214 -0.82 -16.09 5.30
C CYS A 214 -0.05 -17.15 6.07
N GLN A 215 1.28 -17.17 5.94
CA GLN A 215 2.14 -18.22 6.49
C GLN A 215 3.40 -17.64 7.10
N ASN A 216 4.06 -18.37 7.99
CA ASN A 216 5.32 -17.99 8.62
C ASN A 216 5.27 -16.63 9.34
N ASN A 217 4.08 -16.22 9.80
CA ASN A 217 3.91 -15.11 10.72
C ASN A 217 4.12 -15.63 12.15
N GLN A 218 4.41 -14.77 13.12
CA GLN A 218 4.69 -15.21 14.48
C GLN A 218 3.45 -15.61 15.28
N HIS A 219 2.24 -15.26 14.82
CA HIS A 219 0.98 -15.58 15.50
C HIS A 219 0.09 -16.51 14.66
N TRP A 220 -1.02 -15.99 14.12
CA TRP A 220 -2.00 -16.70 13.30
C TRP A 220 -1.86 -16.33 11.82
N GLY A 221 -2.49 -17.09 10.94
CA GLY A 221 -2.71 -16.64 9.57
C GLY A 221 -3.64 -15.43 9.53
N ILE A 222 -4.80 -15.53 10.18
CA ILE A 222 -5.79 -14.45 10.30
C ILE A 222 -6.26 -14.30 11.75
N LEU A 223 -6.31 -13.07 12.26
CA LEU A 223 -6.91 -12.73 13.55
C LEU A 223 -8.17 -11.90 13.33
N LEU A 224 -9.24 -12.19 14.08
CA LEU A 224 -10.53 -11.51 14.00
C LEU A 224 -11.00 -11.06 15.38
N THR A 225 -11.84 -10.03 15.44
CA THR A 225 -12.73 -9.79 16.61
C THR A 225 -14.10 -10.43 16.40
N PRO A 226 -14.89 -10.67 17.47
CA PRO A 226 -16.22 -11.29 17.34
C PRO A 226 -17.21 -10.53 16.46
N ASP A 227 -17.04 -9.22 16.35
CA ASP A 227 -17.86 -8.28 15.58
C ASP A 227 -17.37 -8.11 14.13
N ALA A 228 -16.17 -8.61 13.78
CA ALA A 228 -15.69 -8.60 12.40
C ALA A 228 -16.53 -9.53 11.50
N ARG A 229 -16.68 -9.13 10.24
CA ARG A 229 -17.56 -9.76 9.25
C ARG A 229 -16.78 -10.14 7.99
N PRO A 230 -15.89 -11.15 8.06
CA PRO A 230 -15.24 -11.65 6.86
C PRO A 230 -16.24 -12.35 5.95
N ASN A 231 -15.96 -12.32 4.66
CA ASN A 231 -16.59 -13.13 3.63
C ASN A 231 -15.47 -13.91 2.91
N PRO A 232 -15.43 -15.25 2.97
CA PRO A 232 -16.40 -16.16 3.57
C PRO A 232 -16.40 -16.12 5.10
N SER A 233 -17.29 -16.88 5.74
CA SER A 233 -17.39 -16.93 7.20
C SER A 233 -16.08 -17.42 7.86
N PRO A 234 -15.82 -17.11 9.16
CA PRO A 234 -14.56 -17.48 9.81
C PRO A 234 -14.17 -18.96 9.70
N SER A 235 -15.14 -19.88 9.74
CA SER A 235 -14.91 -21.32 9.63
C SER A 235 -14.54 -21.78 8.20
N GLU A 236 -14.83 -20.96 7.19
CA GLU A 236 -14.53 -21.22 5.79
C GLU A 236 -13.20 -20.59 5.34
N LEU A 237 -12.68 -19.60 6.09
CA LEU A 237 -11.42 -18.92 5.76
C LEU A 237 -10.26 -19.88 5.48
N PRO A 238 -10.02 -20.96 6.26
CA PRO A 238 -8.92 -21.90 5.99
C PRO A 238 -9.12 -22.75 4.73
N ARG A 239 -10.34 -22.83 4.18
CA ARG A 239 -10.62 -23.52 2.91
C ARG A 239 -10.41 -22.59 1.72
N MET A 240 -10.72 -21.31 1.89
CA MET A 240 -10.59 -20.29 0.85
C MET A 240 -9.20 -19.66 0.81
N ASN A 241 -8.34 -19.93 1.80
CA ASN A 241 -7.02 -19.33 1.92
C ASN A 241 -6.01 -20.36 2.45
N ARG A 242 -4.72 -20.12 2.20
CA ARG A 242 -3.62 -20.92 2.76
C ARG A 242 -3.08 -20.21 4.00
N LEU A 243 -3.52 -20.66 5.18
CA LEU A 243 -3.29 -19.95 6.45
C LEU A 243 -2.31 -20.64 7.41
N ALA A 244 -1.58 -21.66 6.98
CA ALA A 244 -0.65 -22.41 7.83
C ALA A 244 0.57 -22.86 7.01
N PRO A 245 1.78 -22.93 7.59
CA PRO A 245 2.04 -22.90 9.03
C PRO A 245 2.08 -21.47 9.60
N ASN A 246 1.50 -21.30 10.78
CA ASN A 246 1.78 -20.21 11.73
C ASN A 246 1.72 -20.85 13.13
N PRO A 247 2.52 -20.42 14.11
CA PRO A 247 2.71 -21.14 15.37
C PRO A 247 1.44 -21.18 16.24
N LEU A 248 0.53 -20.20 16.12
CA LEU A 248 -0.74 -20.18 16.86
C LEU A 248 -1.92 -20.74 16.05
N GLY A 249 -1.68 -21.13 14.78
CA GLY A 249 -2.67 -21.79 13.92
C GLY A 249 -3.17 -20.95 12.74
N ALA A 250 -4.18 -21.48 12.06
CA ALA A 250 -4.72 -20.89 10.83
C ALA A 250 -5.43 -19.55 11.07
N TYR A 251 -6.33 -19.51 12.05
CA TYR A 251 -7.03 -18.30 12.43
C TYR A 251 -7.44 -18.33 13.91
N SER A 252 -7.80 -17.17 14.45
CA SER A 252 -8.38 -17.03 15.79
C SER A 252 -9.39 -15.88 15.84
N ILE A 253 -10.29 -15.94 16.83
CA ILE A 253 -11.24 -14.87 17.18
C ILE A 253 -10.91 -14.46 18.61
N SER A 254 -10.70 -13.17 18.85
CA SER A 254 -10.30 -12.61 20.15
C SER A 254 -11.01 -11.30 20.45
N ASP A 255 -11.49 -11.12 21.69
CA ASP A 255 -12.00 -9.84 22.19
C ASP A 255 -10.89 -8.79 22.37
N GLN A 256 -9.63 -9.22 22.40
CA GLN A 256 -8.46 -8.36 22.63
C GLN A 256 -7.38 -8.62 21.57
N PRO A 257 -7.65 -8.34 20.28
CA PRO A 257 -6.72 -8.66 19.19
C PRO A 257 -5.42 -7.84 19.22
N LEU A 258 -5.36 -6.77 20.03
CA LEU A 258 -4.23 -5.85 20.12
C LEU A 258 -3.54 -5.84 21.50
N ALA A 259 -3.91 -6.77 22.40
CA ALA A 259 -3.39 -6.78 23.78
C ALA A 259 -1.85 -6.79 23.85
N GLU A 260 -1.21 -7.47 22.91
CA GLU A 260 0.25 -7.64 22.87
C GLU A 260 1.02 -6.39 22.42
N ILE A 261 0.33 -5.43 21.78
CA ILE A 261 0.93 -4.17 21.32
C ILE A 261 0.49 -2.97 22.19
N GLY A 262 -0.13 -3.23 23.34
CA GLY A 262 -0.49 -2.20 24.33
C GLY A 262 -1.53 -1.19 23.83
N ARG A 263 -2.43 -1.61 22.93
CA ARG A 263 -3.53 -0.80 22.40
C ARG A 263 -4.90 -1.31 22.84
#